data_AF-A0A9E5C5A6-F1
#
_entry.id   AF-A0A9E5C5A6-F1
#
_cell.length_a   1.000
_cell.length_b   1.000
_cell.length_c   1.000
_cell.angle_alpha   90.00
_cell.angle_beta   90.00
_cell.angle_gamma   90.00
#
_symmetry.space_group_name_H-M   'P 1'
#
loop_
_entity.id
_entity.type
_entity.pdbx_description
1 polymer ?
#
loop_
_entity_poly.entity_id
_entity_poly.type
_entity_poly.pdbx_seq_one_letter_code
_entity_poly.pdbx_strand_id
1 'polypeptide(L)'
;LYLVQRIRDEAHRFAITYHRNLRSKSSLKSPLDNVTGIGPKRKRMLMRRFGTLKGIKEAAVDDLASVPGMTRSLAIRLKQTI
;
A
#
# COMPACT_ATOMS: atom_id res chain seq x y z
N LEU A 1 39.39 -14.21 -2.19
CA LEU A 1 38.41 -15.00 -1.40
C LEU A 1 36.96 -14.65 -1.79
N TYR A 2 36.60 -14.71 -3.09
CA TYR A 2 35.37 -14.06 -3.60
C TYR A 2 34.13 -14.96 -3.70
N LEU A 3 34.30 -16.27 -3.88
CA LEU A 3 33.18 -17.18 -4.13
C LEU A 3 32.23 -17.30 -2.92
N VAL A 4 32.80 -17.42 -1.72
CA VAL A 4 32.02 -17.55 -0.48
C VAL A 4 31.27 -16.26 -0.14
N GLN A 5 31.84 -15.09 -0.45
CA GLN A 5 31.17 -13.80 -0.30
C GLN A 5 29.96 -13.68 -1.24
N ARG A 6 30.13 -14.04 -2.52
CA ARG A 6 29.04 -14.03 -3.51
C ARG A 6 27.87 -14.93 -3.11
N ILE A 7 28.16 -16.13 -2.58
CA ILE A 7 27.12 -17.05 -2.09
C ILE A 7 26.37 -16.44 -0.89
N ARG A 8 27.10 -15.79 0.03
CA ARG A 8 26.50 -15.10 1.18
C ARG A 8 25.59 -13.97 0.74
N ASP A 9 26.03 -13.15 -0.21
CA ASP A 9 25.28 -12.00 -0.70
C ASP A 9 23.99 -12.45 -1.42
N GLU A 10 24.04 -13.53 -2.21
CA GLU A 10 22.86 -14.05 -2.89
C GLU A 10 21.86 -14.68 -1.91
N ALA A 11 22.35 -15.39 -0.88
CA ALA A 11 21.50 -15.90 0.20
C ALA A 11 20.83 -14.77 0.98
N HIS A 12 21.56 -13.68 1.28
CA HIS A 12 21.01 -12.49 1.94
C HIS A 12 19.96 -11.80 1.07
N ARG A 13 20.26 -11.61 -0.23
CA ARG A 13 19.34 -11.03 -1.20
C ARG A 13 18.05 -11.86 -1.32
N PHE A 14 18.17 -13.18 -1.38
CA PHE A 14 17.03 -14.08 -1.46
C PHE A 14 16.16 -13.99 -0.21
N ALA A 15 16.75 -14.04 0.98
CA ALA A 15 16.04 -13.93 2.25
C ALA A 15 15.30 -12.57 2.38
N ILE A 16 15.97 -11.46 2.06
CA ILE A 16 15.36 -10.13 2.07
C ILE A 16 14.18 -10.06 1.10
N THR A 17 14.37 -10.53 -0.14
CA THR A 17 13.35 -10.50 -1.18
C THR A 17 12.14 -11.36 -0.80
N TYR A 18 12.39 -12.55 -0.24
CA TYR A 18 11.36 -13.45 0.24
C TYR A 18 10.52 -12.82 1.35
N HIS A 19 11.15 -12.27 2.39
CA HIS A 19 10.43 -11.60 3.47
C HIS A 19 9.72 -10.32 3.01
N ARG A 20 10.27 -9.58 2.04
CA ARG A 20 9.60 -8.42 1.43
C ARG A 20 8.34 -8.84 0.69
N ASN A 21 8.39 -9.92 -0.08
CA ASN A 21 7.24 -10.49 -0.78
C ASN A 21 6.21 -11.09 0.19
N LEU A 22 6.66 -11.72 1.27
CA LEU A 22 5.77 -12.26 2.29
C LEU A 22 5.08 -11.14 3.07
N ARG A 23 5.78 -10.04 3.39
CA ARG A 23 5.22 -8.86 4.08
C ARG A 23 4.27 -8.06 3.18
N SER A 24 4.56 -7.95 1.88
CA SER A 24 3.64 -7.34 0.91
C SER A 24 2.36 -8.16 0.77
N LYS A 25 2.45 -9.50 0.83
CA LYS A 25 1.29 -10.40 0.92
C LYS A 25 0.60 -10.36 2.29
N SER A 26 1.31 -10.28 3.41
CA SER A 26 0.66 -10.21 4.74
C SER A 26 -0.07 -8.87 4.96
N SER A 27 0.33 -7.81 4.25
CA SER A 27 -0.43 -6.55 4.15
C SER A 27 -1.76 -6.68 3.38
N LEU A 28 -2.21 -7.90 3.04
CA LEU A 28 -3.50 -8.19 2.40
C LEU A 28 -4.72 -7.74 3.21
N LYS A 29 -4.59 -7.49 4.53
CA LYS A 29 -5.47 -6.54 5.22
C LYS A 29 -4.90 -5.14 5.03
N SER A 30 -5.29 -4.51 3.93
CA SER A 30 -4.94 -3.13 3.70
C SER A 30 -5.64 -2.29 4.78
N PRO A 31 -5.00 -1.27 5.37
CA PRO A 31 -5.68 -0.33 6.25
C PRO A 31 -6.97 0.25 5.63
N LEU A 32 -6.97 0.36 4.29
CA LEU A 32 -8.13 0.72 3.47
C LEU A 32 -9.35 -0.22 3.62
N ASP A 33 -9.14 -1.50 3.96
CA ASP A 33 -10.21 -2.49 4.15
C ASP A 33 -10.92 -2.33 5.49
N ASN A 34 -10.31 -1.62 6.46
CA ASN A 34 -10.96 -1.27 7.72
C ASN A 34 -11.92 -0.09 7.58
N VAL A 35 -11.89 0.63 6.44
CA VAL A 35 -12.74 1.80 6.22
C VAL A 35 -14.09 1.37 5.68
N THR A 36 -15.10 1.49 6.54
CA THR A 36 -16.50 1.24 6.18
C THR A 36 -16.93 2.11 4.99
N GLY A 37 -17.36 1.47 3.90
CA GLY A 37 -17.77 2.14 2.65
C GLY A 37 -16.70 2.21 1.56
N ILE A 38 -15.46 1.78 1.80
CA ILE A 38 -14.45 1.63 0.75
C ILE A 38 -14.45 0.20 0.23
N GLY A 39 -15.11 0.00 -0.91
CA GLY A 39 -15.10 -1.27 -1.62
C GLY A 39 -13.83 -1.49 -2.45
N PRO A 40 -13.62 -2.71 -2.98
CA PRO A 40 -12.43 -3.09 -3.75
C PRO A 40 -12.23 -2.28 -5.04
N LYS A 41 -13.30 -1.70 -5.61
CA LYS A 41 -13.24 -0.80 -6.77
C LYS A 41 -12.57 0.53 -6.42
N ARG A 42 -13.02 1.17 -5.33
CA ARG A 42 -12.47 2.45 -4.82
C ARG A 42 -11.02 2.29 -4.39
N LYS A 43 -10.71 1.20 -3.68
CA LYS A 43 -9.35 0.84 -3.27
C LYS A 43 -8.40 0.74 -4.47
N ARG A 44 -8.80 0.01 -5.52
CA ARG A 44 -7.99 -0.08 -6.76
C ARG A 44 -7.77 1.28 -7.41
N MET A 45 -8.77 2.15 -7.42
CA MET A 45 -8.65 3.48 -8.01
C MET A 45 -7.71 4.39 -7.21
N LEU A 46 -7.82 4.36 -5.88
CA LEU A 46 -6.87 5.05 -4.99
C LEU A 46 -5.44 4.56 -5.21
N MET A 47 -5.25 3.24 -5.23
CA MET A 47 -3.93 2.65 -5.47
C MET A 47 -3.40 2.96 -6.87
N ARG A 48 -4.25 3.05 -7.89
CA ARG A 48 -3.85 3.47 -9.25
C ARG A 48 -3.40 4.92 -9.30
N ARG A 49 -4.06 5.82 -8.56
CA ARG A 49 -3.75 7.25 -8.59
C ARG A 49 -2.57 7.63 -7.71
N PHE A 50 -2.48 7.06 -6.51
CA PHE A 50 -1.48 7.43 -5.50
C PHE A 50 -0.34 6.41 -5.37
N GLY A 51 -0.47 5.25 -6.01
CA GLY A 51 0.54 4.19 -6.06
C GLY A 51 0.67 3.38 -4.77
N THR A 52 0.95 4.06 -3.66
CA THR A 52 1.25 3.46 -2.36
C THR A 52 0.29 3.95 -1.26
N LEU A 53 0.17 3.17 -0.18
CA LEU A 53 -0.57 3.60 1.02
C LEU A 53 -0.02 4.90 1.60
N LYS A 54 1.31 5.10 1.54
CA LYS A 54 1.95 6.35 1.98
C LYS A 54 1.49 7.53 1.12
N GLY A 55 1.44 7.36 -0.21
CA GLY A 55 0.92 8.37 -1.12
C GLY A 55 -0.55 8.72 -0.85
N ILE A 56 -1.37 7.73 -0.48
CA ILE A 56 -2.77 7.97 -0.07
C ILE A 56 -2.85 8.76 1.24
N LYS A 57 -1.96 8.47 2.20
CA LYS A 57 -1.93 9.15 3.51
C LYS A 57 -1.47 10.60 3.40
N GLU A 58 -0.53 10.89 2.51
CA GLU A 58 0.00 12.23 2.24
C GLU A 58 -0.94 13.08 1.37
N ALA A 59 -1.80 12.46 0.57
CA ALA A 59 -2.74 13.15 -0.31
C ALA A 59 -3.70 14.11 0.44
N ALA A 60 -4.07 15.20 -0.24
CA ALA A 60 -5.09 16.10 0.26
C ALA A 60 -6.47 15.42 0.25
N VAL A 61 -7.36 15.87 1.14
CA VAL A 61 -8.73 15.33 1.19
C VAL A 61 -9.46 15.58 -0.14
N ASP A 62 -9.21 16.73 -0.77
CA ASP A 62 -9.84 17.07 -2.05
C ASP A 62 -9.30 16.20 -3.20
N ASP A 63 -8.02 15.81 -3.17
CA ASP A 63 -7.46 14.85 -4.14
C ASP A 63 -8.08 13.46 -3.99
N LEU A 64 -8.25 13.00 -2.75
CA LEU A 64 -8.93 11.74 -2.45
C LEU A 64 -10.39 11.78 -2.89
N ALA A 65 -11.08 12.92 -2.70
CA ALA A 65 -12.45 13.13 -3.12
C ALA A 65 -12.59 13.24 -4.65
N SER A 66 -11.54 13.67 -5.36
CA SER A 66 -11.53 13.72 -6.83
C SER A 66 -11.51 12.35 -7.50
N VAL A 67 -11.28 11.27 -6.74
CA VAL A 67 -11.31 9.90 -7.27
C VAL A 67 -12.76 9.53 -7.59
N PRO A 68 -13.06 9.05 -8.81
CA PRO A 68 -14.44 8.76 -9.19
C PRO A 68 -15.09 7.74 -8.25
N GLY A 69 -16.27 8.10 -7.73
CA GLY A 69 -17.01 7.31 -6.75
C GLY A 69 -16.59 7.52 -5.30
N MET A 70 -15.62 8.40 -5.01
CA MET A 70 -15.34 8.89 -3.66
C MET A 70 -16.22 10.12 -3.35
N THR A 71 -16.71 10.23 -2.13
CA THR A 71 -17.31 11.47 -1.63
C THR A 71 -16.34 12.14 -0.66
N ARG A 72 -16.50 13.46 -0.46
CA ARG A 72 -15.67 14.21 0.48
C ARG A 72 -15.75 13.65 1.91
N SER A 73 -16.94 13.27 2.35
CA SER A 73 -17.16 12.63 3.66
C SER A 73 -16.38 11.32 3.80
N LEU A 74 -16.32 10.52 2.74
CA LEU A 74 -15.60 9.25 2.73
C LEU A 74 -14.08 9.47 2.70
N ALA A 75 -13.60 10.48 1.97
CA ALA A 75 -12.20 10.88 1.94
C ALA A 75 -11.71 11.39 3.31
N ILE A 76 -12.55 12.15 4.03
CA ILE A 76 -12.26 12.58 5.41
C ILE A 76 -12.18 11.36 6.34
N ARG A 77 -13.19 10.48 6.29
CA ARG A 77 -13.21 9.26 7.11
C ARG A 77 -12.01 8.35 6.84
N LEU A 78 -11.64 8.23 5.57
CA LEU A 78 -10.44 7.53 5.14
C LEU A 78 -9.22 8.11 5.85
N LYS A 79 -8.99 9.42 5.74
CA LYS A 79 -7.84 10.11 6.34
C LYS A 79 -7.82 10.08 7.89
N GLN A 80 -8.97 9.92 8.53
CA GLN A 80 -9.06 9.72 9.99
C GLN A 80 -8.68 8.29 10.40
N THR A 81 -8.80 7.31 9.49
CA THR A 81 -8.60 5.89 9.79
C THR A 81 -7.18 5.39 9.47
N ILE A 82 -6.46 6.06 8.56
CA ILE A 82 -5.07 5.72 8.15
C ILE A 82 -4.05 6.73 8.64
#